data_AF-A0A0C9WHD0-F1
#
_entry.id   AF-A0A0C9WHD0-F1
#
_cell.length_a   1.000
_cell.length_b   1.000
_cell.length_c   1.000
_cell.angle_alpha   90.00
_cell.angle_beta   90.00
_cell.angle_gamma   90.00
#
_symmetry.space_group_name_H-M   'P 1'
#
loop_
_entity.id
_entity.type
_entity.pdbx_description
1 polymer ?
#
loop_
_entity_poly.entity_id
_entity_poly.type
_entity_poly.pdbx_seq_one_letter_code
_entity_poly.pdbx_strand_id
1 'polypeptide(L)' 'VVLLKSGPFSGKIAVIAEIIDHNRAIIDGPTKGVSRQSYRYKHLALTPLKLSGLPQGDGTKRARERGHR' A
#
# COMPACT_ATOMS: atom_id res chain seq x y z
N VAL A 1 -4.53 5.56 -1.75
CA VAL A 1 -4.52 4.23 -2.41
C VAL A 1 -3.68 4.35 -3.68
N VAL A 2 -3.00 3.29 -4.12
CA VAL A 2 -2.09 3.31 -5.27
C VAL A 2 -2.29 2.12 -6.20
N LEU A 3 -2.10 2.36 -7.50
CA LEU A 3 -1.96 1.33 -8.53
C LEU A 3 -0.47 1.08 -8.80
N LEU A 4 -0.06 -0.19 -8.76
CA LEU A 4 1.31 -0.60 -9.08
C LEU A 4 1.45 -0.73 -10.61
N LYS A 5 2.41 -0.02 -11.20
CA LYS A 5 2.60 0.05 -12.66
C LYS A 5 3.66 -0.92 -13.19
N SER A 6 4.46 -1.55 -12.33
CA SER A 6 5.56 -2.42 -12.77
C SER A 6 5.89 -3.54 -11.77
N GLY A 7 6.83 -4.41 -12.17
CA GLY A 7 7.28 -5.52 -11.33
C GLY A 7 6.21 -6.61 -11.12
N PRO A 8 6.45 -7.55 -10.19
CA PRO A 8 5.62 -8.75 -10.00
C PRO A 8 4.16 -8.49 -9.59
N PHE A 9 3.88 -7.27 -9.10
CA PHE A 9 2.56 -6.88 -8.60
C PHE A 9 1.88 -5.83 -9.49
N SER A 10 2.36 -5.64 -10.73
CA SER A 10 1.77 -4.71 -11.69
C SER A 10 0.27 -4.96 -11.88
N GLY A 11 -0.51 -3.90 -12.00
CA GLY A 11 -1.97 -3.94 -12.12
C GLY A 11 -2.73 -4.11 -10.79
N LYS A 12 -2.02 -4.39 -9.68
CA LYS A 12 -2.65 -4.52 -8.37
C LYS A 12 -2.78 -3.18 -7.65
N ILE A 13 -3.74 -3.14 -6.72
CA ILE A 13 -3.98 -2.00 -5.83
C ILE A 13 -3.39 -2.27 -4.46
N ALA A 14 -2.74 -1.25 -3.89
CA ALA A 14 -2.22 -1.26 -2.53
C ALA A 14 -2.43 0.09 -1.84
N VAL A 15 -1.96 0.20 -0.61
CA VAL A 15 -1.99 1.40 0.21
C VAL A 15 -0.57 1.77 0.60
N ILE A 16 -0.22 3.05 0.56
CA ILE A 16 1.02 3.56 1.15
C ILE A 16 0.84 3.56 2.67
N ALA A 17 1.62 2.73 3.36
CA ALA A 17 1.56 2.60 4.82
C ALA A 17 2.56 3.52 5.53
N GLU A 18 3.71 3.76 4.91
CA GLU A 18 4.78 4.58 5.48
C GLU A 18 5.64 5.17 4.36
N ILE A 19 6.16 6.38 4.58
CA ILE A 19 7.11 7.04 3.69
C ILE A 19 8.51 6.71 4.18
N ILE A 20 9.33 6.10 3.33
CA ILE A 20 10.72 5.77 3.67
C ILE A 20 11.61 6.97 3.35
N ASP A 21 11.54 7.44 2.11
CA ASP A 21 12.34 8.53 1.56
C ASP A 21 11.58 9.20 0.39
N HIS A 22 12.18 10.19 -0.27
CA HIS A 22 11.58 10.89 -1.42
C HIS A 22 11.29 10.00 -2.64
N ASN A 23 11.86 8.80 -2.69
CA ASN A 23 11.77 7.88 -3.83
C ASN A 23 10.96 6.62 -3.51
N ARG A 24 10.75 6.28 -2.22
CA ARG A 24 10.16 5.02 -1.79
C ARG A 24 9.17 5.17 -0.63
N ALA A 25 8.23 4.23 -0.62
CA ALA A 25 7.28 4.00 0.46
C ALA A 25 7.21 2.51 0.82
N ILE A 26 6.74 2.20 2.02
CA ILE A 26 6.18 0.88 2.32
C ILE A 26 4.77 0.83 1.76
N ILE A 27 4.49 -0.15 0.92
CA ILE A 27 3.14 -0.46 0.43
C ILE A 27 2.59 -1.70 1.10
N ASP A 28 1.27 -1.77 1.26
CA ASP A 28 0.57 -2.92 1.86
C ASP A 28 -0.79 -3.12 1.19
N GLY A 29 -1.15 -4.37 0.87
CA GLY A 29 -2.38 -4.72 0.16
C GLY A 29 -2.72 -6.20 0.24
N PRO A 30 -2.89 -6.79 1.45
CA PRO A 30 -3.01 -8.23 1.63
C PRO A 30 -4.27 -8.80 0.94
N THR A 31 -5.38 -8.06 0.92
CA THR A 31 -6.61 -8.43 0.20
C THR A 31 -6.46 -8.49 -1.31
N LYS A 32 -5.40 -7.91 -1.88
CA LYS A 32 -5.05 -7.98 -3.31
C LYS A 32 -3.79 -8.83 -3.56
N GLY A 33 -3.31 -9.53 -2.55
CA GLY A 33 -2.10 -10.36 -2.63
C GLY A 33 -0.84 -9.52 -2.90
N VAL A 34 -0.78 -8.31 -2.32
CA VAL A 34 0.43 -7.48 -2.26
C VAL A 34 0.92 -7.50 -0.81
N SER A 35 1.96 -8.27 -0.54
CA SER A 35 2.59 -8.31 0.78
C SER A 35 3.28 -6.99 1.10
N ARG A 36 3.34 -6.65 2.39
CA ARG A 36 4.01 -5.45 2.90
C ARG A 36 5.47 -5.42 2.47
N GLN A 37 5.86 -4.39 1.71
CA GLN A 37 7.21 -4.27 1.16
C GLN A 37 7.54 -2.83 0.76
N SER A 38 8.82 -2.52 0.56
CA SER A 38 9.24 -1.23 0.01
C SER A 38 8.99 -1.17 -1.50
N TYR A 39 8.57 0.00 -2.00
CA TYR A 39 8.29 0.20 -3.42
C TYR A 39 8.58 1.64 -3.85
N ARG A 40 9.05 1.83 -5.10
CA ARG A 40 9.45 3.15 -5.61
C ARG A 40 8.25 3.94 -6.15
N TYR A 41 8.15 5.24 -5.86
CA TYR A 41 7.06 6.09 -6.33
C TYR A 41 6.95 6.17 -7.85
N LYS A 42 8.09 6.13 -8.56
CA LYS A 42 8.11 6.12 -10.04
C LYS A 42 7.34 4.95 -10.67
N HIS A 43 7.04 3.91 -9.88
CA HIS A 43 6.28 2.74 -10.30
C HIS A 43 4.86 2.72 -9.73
N LEU A 44 4.40 3.81 -9.10
CA LEU A 44 3.05 3.94 -8.56
C LEU A 44 2.24 4.97 -9.35
N ALA A 45 0.93 4.77 -9.42
CA ALA A 45 -0.05 5.82 -9.68
C ALA A 45 -0.83 6.08 -8.39
N LEU A 46 -0.86 7.32 -7.93
CA LEU A 46 -1.81 7.74 -6.91
C LEU A 46 -3.22 7.68 -7.49
N THR A 47 -4.15 7.09 -6.74
CA THR A 47 -5.58 7.21 -7.05
C THR A 47 -6.21 8.31 -6.20
N PRO A 48 -7.39 8.84 -6.58
CA PRO A 48 -8.10 9.83 -5.77
C PRO A 48 -8.56 9.31 -4.40
N LEU A 49 -8.53 8.00 -4.18
CA LEU A 49 -9.00 7.38 -2.95
C LEU A 49 -7.98 7.59 -1.81
N LYS A 50 -8.43 8.28 -0.76
CA LYS A 50 -7.67 8.48 0.48
C LYS A 50 -8.30 7.66 1.60
N LEU A 51 -7.49 6.87 2.29
CA LEU A 51 -7.89 6.21 3.52
C LEU A 51 -7.51 7.11 4.69
N SER A 52 -8.49 7.55 5.46
CA SER A 52 -8.28 8.30 6.70
C SER A 52 -8.10 7.35 7.88
N GLY A 53 -7.19 7.66 8.79
CA GLY A 53 -7.06 6.93 10.06
C GLY A 53 -6.34 5.59 9.97
N LEU A 54 -5.48 5.38 8.95
CA LEU A 54 -4.54 4.27 8.98
C LEU A 54 -3.46 4.54 10.03
N PRO A 55 -3.20 3.59 10.95
CA PRO A 55 -2.04 3.70 11.83
C PRO A 55 -0.76 3.78 10.99
N GLN A 56 0.03 4.84 11.19
CA GLN A 56 1.36 4.96 10.62
C GLN A 56 2.31 4.12 11.49
N GLY A 57 3.02 3.15 10.90
CA GLY A 57 3.92 2.24 11.62
C GLY A 57 3.26 0.98 12.23
N ASP A 58 4.00 -0.15 12.18
CA ASP A 58 3.80 -1.46 12.85
C ASP A 58 2.38 -2.07 12.96
N GLY A 59 1.58 -1.84 11.92
CA GLY A 59 0.21 -2.36 11.82
C GLY A 59 0.01 -3.64 11.02
N THR A 60 0.99 -4.55 10.83
CA THR A 60 0.71 -5.87 10.21
C THR A 60 -0.37 -6.65 10.97
N LYS A 61 -0.65 -6.29 12.23
CA LYS A 61 -1.71 -6.90 13.04
C LYS A 61 -3.14 -6.41 12.76
N ARG A 62 -3.39 -5.33 12.01
CA ARG A 62 -4.76 -4.76 11.87
C ARG A 62 -5.36 -4.73 10.46
N ALA A 63 -4.59 -4.99 9.41
CA ALA A 63 -5.16 -5.13 8.05
C ALA A 63 -6.01 -6.42 7.89
N ARG A 64 -5.99 -7.32 8.88
CA ARG A 64 -6.73 -8.59 8.87
C ARG A 64 -8.20 -8.48 9.32
N GLU A 65 -8.62 -7.37 9.96
CA GLU A 65 -9.85 -7.37 10.76
C GLU A 65 -10.90 -6.30 10.41
N ARG A 66 -10.73 -5.54 9.33
CA ARG A 66 -11.72 -4.53 8.88
C ARG A 66 -12.17 -4.71 7.43
N GLY A 67 -12.31 -5.96 7.00
CA GLY A 67 -12.81 -6.32 5.67
C GLY A 67 -14.21 -6.94 5.65
N HIS A 68 -14.89 -7.02 6.80
CA HIS A 68 -16.27 -7.49 6.90
C HIS A 68 -17.05 -6.64 7.90
N ARG A 69 -17.75 -5.63 7.40
CA ARG A 69 -19.06 -5.17 7.83
C ARG A 69 -19.65 -4.32 6.71
#